data_AF-A0A4R3LRI9-F1
#
_entry.id   AF-A0A4R3LRI9-F1
#
_cell.length_a   1.000
_cell.length_b   1.000
_cell.length_c   1.000
_cell.angle_alpha   90.00
_cell.angle_beta   90.00
_cell.angle_gamma   90.00
#
_symmetry.space_group_name_H-M   'P 1'
#
loop_
_entity.id
_entity.type
_entity.pdbx_description
1 polymer ?
#
loop_
_entity_poly.entity_id
_entity_poly.type
_entity_poly.pdbx_seq_one_letter_code
_entity_poly.pdbx_strand_id
1 'polypeptide(L)'
;MTPKWYQIAIAELGQQEIAGTAHNPRIVAYHQATGLRAQDDETPWCGAFVAWCLGTAGIPYDKASAASARSWLDWGRKLEHPTIGCVAVFWRGHRDGWQGHVGFYAGRDAQGRILVLGGNQGNAVSVRPYSADQLLGYRWPENVPLPPDIQPLRQSGVVQGSTVAAASGAAVIADNLPMLVSNLERADGHLEAGTLFGVAIGLLIIAGAGWALWQRIRAARELRDGVAR
;
A
#
# COMPACT_ATOMS: atom_id res chain seq x y z
N MET A 1 15.32 4.11 9.46
CA MET A 1 14.74 5.26 8.72
C MET A 1 13.88 4.74 7.58
N THR A 2 12.68 5.31 7.41
CA THR A 2 11.72 4.90 6.37
C THR A 2 12.06 5.54 5.03
N PRO A 3 12.14 4.78 3.91
CA PRO A 3 12.53 5.35 2.62
C PRO A 3 11.56 6.41 2.10
N LYS A 4 12.09 7.44 1.41
CA LYS A 4 11.30 8.57 0.89
C LYS A 4 10.18 8.12 -0.05
N TRP A 5 10.44 7.18 -0.97
CA TRP A 5 9.41 6.65 -1.89
C TRP A 5 8.28 5.91 -1.14
N TYR A 6 8.60 5.29 -0.01
CA TYR A 6 7.60 4.62 0.81
C TYR A 6 6.74 5.62 1.59
N GLN A 7 7.33 6.71 2.08
CA GLN A 7 6.57 7.82 2.68
C GLN A 7 5.61 8.45 1.66
N ILE A 8 6.08 8.63 0.41
CA ILE A 8 5.23 9.09 -0.70
C ILE A 8 4.08 8.12 -0.95
N ALA A 9 4.35 6.81 -0.98
CA ALA A 9 3.30 5.80 -1.13
C ALA A 9 2.25 5.84 0.00
N ILE A 10 2.66 6.10 1.25
CA ILE A 10 1.75 6.25 2.39
C ILE A 10 0.84 7.48 2.20
N ALA A 11 1.39 8.59 1.72
CA ALA A 11 0.63 9.82 1.49
C ALA A 11 -0.46 9.67 0.42
N GLU A 12 -0.35 8.66 -0.45
CA GLU A 12 -1.32 8.35 -1.49
C GLU A 12 -2.42 7.36 -1.04
N LEU A 13 -2.41 6.89 0.22
CA LEU A 13 -3.45 6.01 0.75
C LEU A 13 -4.86 6.59 0.54
N GLY A 14 -5.77 5.75 0.05
CA GLY A 14 -7.16 6.13 -0.19
C GLY A 14 -7.44 6.71 -1.59
N GLN A 15 -6.42 6.96 -2.42
CA GLN A 15 -6.66 7.24 -3.84
C GLN A 15 -7.39 6.08 -4.49
N GLN A 16 -8.50 6.36 -5.17
CA GLN A 16 -9.41 5.37 -5.74
C GLN A 16 -9.87 5.78 -7.14
N GLU A 17 -10.12 4.80 -8.00
CA GLU A 17 -10.74 5.02 -9.31
C GLU A 17 -12.13 5.65 -9.16
N ILE A 18 -12.53 6.44 -10.16
CA ILE A 18 -13.87 7.00 -10.27
C ILE A 18 -14.66 6.13 -11.23
N ALA A 19 -15.75 5.52 -10.75
CA ALA A 19 -16.59 4.70 -11.63
C ALA A 19 -17.31 5.59 -12.68
N GLY A 20 -17.29 5.17 -13.94
CA GLY A 20 -18.03 5.81 -15.02
C GLY A 20 -17.11 6.43 -16.05
N THR A 21 -17.44 7.63 -16.53
CA THR A 21 -16.71 8.31 -17.62
C THR A 21 -15.70 9.34 -17.12
N ALA A 22 -15.57 9.51 -15.81
CA ALA A 22 -14.63 10.43 -15.19
C ALA A 22 -13.48 9.62 -14.61
N HIS A 23 -12.26 10.15 -14.67
CA HIS A 23 -11.06 9.47 -14.19
C HIS A 23 -10.43 10.24 -13.04
N ASN A 24 -9.86 9.53 -12.08
CA ASN A 24 -9.10 10.16 -11.02
C ASN A 24 -7.82 10.79 -11.60
N PRO A 25 -7.65 12.13 -11.56
CA PRO A 25 -6.48 12.81 -12.14
C PRO A 25 -5.16 12.39 -11.46
N ARG A 26 -5.21 11.90 -10.21
CA ARG A 26 -4.04 11.37 -9.52
C ARG A 26 -3.58 10.04 -10.13
N ILE A 27 -4.51 9.14 -10.47
CA ILE A 27 -4.19 7.85 -11.11
C ILE A 27 -3.68 8.08 -12.53
N VAL A 28 -4.29 9.00 -13.28
CA VAL A 28 -3.77 9.43 -14.58
C VAL A 28 -2.34 9.98 -14.45
N ALA A 29 -2.04 10.74 -13.39
CA ALA A 29 -0.69 11.22 -13.12
C ALA A 29 0.30 10.07 -12.81
N TYR A 30 -0.13 8.99 -12.16
CA TYR A 30 0.72 7.81 -11.98
C TYR A 30 1.11 7.20 -13.32
N HIS A 31 0.16 7.07 -14.25
CA HIS A 31 0.43 6.52 -15.58
C HIS A 31 1.47 7.33 -16.35
N GLN A 32 1.55 8.65 -16.14
CA GLN A 32 2.56 9.51 -16.78
C GLN A 32 3.99 9.24 -16.30
N ALA A 33 4.15 8.54 -15.17
CA ALA A 33 5.45 8.05 -14.69
C ALA A 33 5.96 6.85 -15.50
N THR A 34 5.12 6.24 -16.35
CA THR A 34 5.48 5.08 -17.18
C THR A 34 5.53 5.42 -18.67
N GLY A 35 6.00 4.50 -19.49
CA GLY A 35 5.93 4.58 -20.95
C GLY A 35 4.52 4.39 -21.50
N LEU A 36 3.64 3.70 -20.76
CA LEU A 36 2.25 3.44 -21.18
C LEU A 36 1.42 4.73 -21.22
N ARG A 37 1.62 5.64 -20.25
CA ARG A 37 0.97 6.97 -20.20
C ARG A 37 -0.55 6.94 -20.45
N ALA A 38 -1.23 5.91 -19.95
CA ALA A 38 -2.69 5.83 -20.04
C ALA A 38 -3.36 7.10 -19.48
N GLN A 39 -4.52 7.44 -20.06
CA GLN A 39 -5.27 8.66 -19.74
C GLN A 39 -6.54 8.37 -18.94
N ASP A 40 -6.72 7.11 -18.54
CA ASP A 40 -7.83 6.58 -17.78
C ASP A 40 -7.33 6.00 -16.44
N ASP A 41 -8.26 5.65 -15.56
CA ASP A 41 -7.95 5.03 -14.26
C ASP A 41 -8.32 3.54 -14.19
N GLU A 42 -8.97 3.00 -15.22
CA GLU A 42 -9.29 1.57 -15.35
C GLU A 42 -8.11 0.74 -15.87
N THR A 43 -7.18 1.34 -16.64
CA THR A 43 -5.97 0.65 -17.10
C THR A 43 -5.13 0.25 -15.88
N PRO A 44 -4.71 -1.03 -15.76
CA PRO A 44 -4.00 -1.49 -14.58
C PRO A 44 -2.78 -0.64 -14.20
N TRP A 45 -2.80 -0.10 -12.97
CA TRP A 45 -1.88 0.95 -12.55
C TRP A 45 -1.00 0.59 -11.33
N CYS A 46 -0.87 -0.70 -10.98
CA CYS A 46 0.01 -1.14 -9.90
C CYS A 46 1.49 -0.78 -10.15
N GLY A 47 2.00 -1.04 -11.36
CA GLY A 47 3.35 -0.63 -11.77
C GLY A 47 3.52 0.88 -11.90
N ALA A 48 2.49 1.56 -12.43
CA ALA A 48 2.47 3.02 -12.54
C ALA A 48 2.55 3.72 -11.17
N PHE A 49 1.87 3.20 -10.15
CA PHE A 49 1.97 3.69 -8.78
C PHE A 49 3.40 3.57 -8.24
N VAL A 50 4.04 2.41 -8.39
CA VAL A 50 5.43 2.19 -7.94
C VAL A 50 6.39 3.13 -8.68
N ALA A 51 6.24 3.27 -10.01
CA ALA A 51 7.01 4.19 -10.83
C ALA A 51 6.86 5.64 -10.35
N TRP A 52 5.64 6.07 -10.04
CA TRP A 52 5.36 7.42 -9.57
C TRP A 52 6.00 7.70 -8.20
N CYS A 53 5.90 6.77 -7.24
CA CYS A 53 6.51 6.91 -5.93
C CYS A 53 8.04 6.99 -6.01
N LEU A 54 8.67 6.12 -6.82
CA LEU A 54 10.12 6.12 -7.02
C LEU A 54 10.58 7.38 -7.75
N GLY A 55 9.89 7.78 -8.82
CA GLY A 55 10.21 8.98 -9.60
C GLY A 55 10.11 10.26 -8.77
N THR A 56 9.04 10.38 -7.97
CA THR A 56 8.86 11.52 -7.05
C THR A 56 9.93 11.55 -5.96
N ALA A 57 10.44 10.38 -5.55
CA ALA A 57 11.55 10.29 -4.61
C ALA A 57 12.93 10.57 -5.25
N GLY A 58 13.01 10.70 -6.58
CA GLY A 58 14.28 10.84 -7.31
C GLY A 58 15.04 9.52 -7.48
N ILE A 59 14.35 8.38 -7.35
CA ILE A 59 14.96 7.06 -7.55
C ILE A 59 14.82 6.65 -9.02
N PRO A 60 15.91 6.29 -9.71
CA PRO A 60 15.86 5.91 -11.12
C PRO A 60 15.19 4.55 -11.33
N TYR A 61 14.50 4.42 -12.46
CA TYR A 61 13.89 3.19 -12.97
C TYR A 61 13.73 3.31 -14.50
N ASP A 62 13.53 2.18 -15.18
CA ASP A 62 13.22 2.18 -16.61
C ASP A 62 11.75 2.52 -16.85
N LYS A 63 11.51 3.71 -17.39
CA LYS A 63 10.17 4.20 -17.68
C LYS A 63 9.43 3.33 -18.70
N ALA A 64 10.13 2.75 -19.68
CA ALA A 64 9.50 2.05 -20.80
C ALA A 64 8.74 0.80 -20.33
N SER A 65 9.29 0.09 -19.34
CA SER A 65 8.75 -1.18 -18.85
C SER A 65 7.93 -1.05 -17.55
N ALA A 66 8.05 0.07 -16.83
CA ALA A 66 7.52 0.26 -15.46
C ALA A 66 6.01 0.01 -15.26
N ALA A 67 5.20 0.10 -16.31
CA ALA A 67 3.77 -0.21 -16.23
C ALA A 67 3.52 -1.71 -15.95
N SER A 68 4.39 -2.59 -16.45
CA SER A 68 4.27 -4.03 -16.25
C SER A 68 4.80 -4.44 -14.89
N ALA A 69 3.95 -5.06 -14.06
CA ALA A 69 4.34 -5.53 -12.73
C ALA A 69 5.57 -6.46 -12.75
N ARG A 70 5.69 -7.32 -13.77
CA ARG A 70 6.81 -8.29 -13.87
C ARG A 70 8.14 -7.64 -14.20
N SER A 71 8.15 -6.51 -14.91
CA SER A 71 9.40 -5.80 -15.26
C SER A 71 10.20 -5.38 -14.03
N TRP A 72 9.52 -5.15 -12.91
CA TRP A 72 10.16 -4.80 -11.65
C TRP A 72 11.08 -5.89 -11.12
N LEU A 73 10.97 -7.14 -11.58
CA LEU A 73 11.94 -8.19 -11.26
C LEU A 73 13.33 -7.89 -11.83
N ASP A 74 13.47 -7.06 -12.85
CA ASP A 74 14.77 -6.73 -13.43
C ASP A 74 15.29 -5.37 -12.91
N TRP A 75 14.53 -4.70 -12.05
CA TRP A 75 14.90 -3.41 -11.48
C TRP A 75 15.72 -3.56 -10.19
N GLY A 76 16.83 -2.83 -10.14
CA GLY A 76 17.66 -2.71 -8.95
C GLY A 76 18.27 -4.04 -8.49
N ARG A 77 18.68 -4.09 -7.22
CA ARG A 77 19.27 -5.31 -6.64
C ARG A 77 18.20 -6.22 -6.04
N LYS A 78 18.40 -7.52 -6.19
CA LYS A 78 17.62 -8.56 -5.50
C LYS A 78 17.87 -8.48 -3.98
N LEU A 79 16.82 -8.68 -3.20
CA LEU A 79 16.95 -8.95 -1.77
C LEU A 79 16.49 -10.38 -1.44
N GLU A 80 17.28 -11.09 -0.62
CA GLU A 80 16.89 -12.41 -0.07
C GLU A 80 15.89 -12.27 1.09
N HIS A 81 15.94 -11.14 1.79
CA HIS A 81 15.03 -10.82 2.89
C HIS A 81 14.41 -9.45 2.68
N PRO A 82 13.09 -9.28 2.92
CA PRO A 82 12.44 -8.01 2.69
C PRO A 82 12.85 -6.99 3.75
N THR A 83 12.77 -5.72 3.36
CA THR A 83 12.77 -4.58 4.27
C THR A 83 11.58 -3.68 3.92
N ILE A 84 11.08 -2.91 4.89
CA ILE A 84 10.00 -1.96 4.66
C ILE A 84 10.33 -1.05 3.48
N GLY A 85 9.39 -0.92 2.55
CA GLY A 85 9.53 -0.11 1.35
C GLY A 85 10.28 -0.77 0.20
N CYS A 86 10.80 -1.99 0.34
CA CYS A 86 11.31 -2.71 -0.83
C CYS A 86 10.17 -3.03 -1.80
N VAL A 87 10.47 -3.08 -3.10
CA VAL A 87 9.50 -3.47 -4.12
C VAL A 87 9.29 -4.97 -4.03
N ALA A 88 8.04 -5.41 -3.90
CA ALA A 88 7.64 -6.80 -3.86
C ALA A 88 6.83 -7.13 -5.12
N VAL A 89 7.27 -8.16 -5.86
CA VAL A 89 6.64 -8.57 -7.12
C VAL A 89 5.98 -9.93 -6.94
N PHE A 90 4.74 -10.05 -7.40
CA PHE A 90 3.90 -11.24 -7.25
C PHE A 90 3.44 -11.74 -8.61
N TRP A 91 3.26 -13.06 -8.73
CA TRP A 91 2.60 -13.63 -9.90
C TRP A 91 1.08 -13.58 -9.76
N ARG A 92 0.40 -13.57 -10.92
CA ARG A 92 -1.07 -13.66 -10.99
C ARG A 92 -1.47 -14.60 -12.13
N GLY A 93 -2.48 -15.43 -11.91
CA GLY A 93 -2.93 -16.45 -12.86
C GLY A 93 -1.97 -17.64 -12.93
N HIS A 94 -0.79 -17.45 -13.52
CA HIS A 94 0.25 -18.47 -13.63
C HIS A 94 1.60 -17.93 -13.15
N ARG A 95 2.37 -18.75 -12.43
CA ARG A 95 3.69 -18.39 -11.90
C ARG A 95 4.63 -17.90 -13.00
N ASP A 96 4.67 -18.64 -14.11
CA ASP A 96 5.55 -18.36 -15.25
C ASP A 96 4.86 -17.50 -16.33
N GLY A 97 3.67 -16.99 -16.05
CA GLY A 97 2.95 -16.08 -16.94
C GLY A 97 3.41 -14.62 -16.82
N TRP A 98 2.98 -13.79 -17.79
CA TRP A 98 3.32 -12.36 -17.82
C TRP A 98 2.53 -11.51 -16.81
N GLN A 99 1.39 -12.01 -16.34
CA GLN A 99 0.55 -11.28 -15.37
C GLN A 99 1.19 -11.29 -13.98
N GLY A 100 1.04 -10.17 -13.28
CA GLY A 100 1.56 -10.03 -11.92
C GLY A 100 0.93 -8.87 -11.17
N HIS A 101 1.42 -8.66 -9.96
CA HIS A 101 1.14 -7.50 -9.11
C HIS A 101 2.45 -6.99 -8.53
N VAL A 102 2.51 -5.69 -8.25
CA VAL A 102 3.69 -5.06 -7.65
C VAL A 102 3.25 -3.98 -6.66
N GLY A 103 4.01 -3.84 -5.58
CA GLY A 103 3.84 -2.79 -4.59
C GLY A 103 5.03 -2.76 -3.63
N PHE A 104 4.89 -2.04 -2.52
CA PHE A 104 5.92 -1.93 -1.50
C PHE A 104 5.64 -2.86 -0.33
N TYR A 105 6.65 -3.59 0.12
CA TYR A 105 6.57 -4.43 1.32
C TYR A 105 6.28 -3.57 2.56
N ALA A 106 5.18 -3.88 3.25
CA ALA A 106 4.71 -3.19 4.44
C ALA A 106 4.81 -4.05 5.71
N GLY A 107 5.27 -5.30 5.59
CA GLY A 107 5.39 -6.24 6.70
C GLY A 107 4.76 -7.60 6.40
N ARG A 108 4.45 -8.34 7.45
CA ARG A 108 3.64 -9.56 7.38
C ARG A 108 2.48 -9.46 8.36
N ASP A 109 1.43 -10.24 8.15
CA ASP A 109 0.42 -10.46 9.17
C ASP A 109 0.75 -11.69 10.03
N ALA A 110 -0.09 -11.95 11.04
CA ALA A 110 0.07 -13.08 11.96
C ALA A 110 -0.02 -14.45 11.27
N GLN A 111 -0.63 -14.52 10.07
CA GLN A 111 -0.72 -15.73 9.26
C GLN A 111 0.48 -15.87 8.30
N GLY A 112 1.45 -14.96 8.38
CA GLY A 112 2.65 -14.97 7.55
C GLY A 112 2.41 -14.47 6.12
N ARG A 113 1.23 -13.95 5.78
CA ARG A 113 1.00 -13.31 4.47
C ARG A 113 1.77 -12.01 4.38
N ILE A 114 2.17 -11.66 3.18
CA ILE A 114 2.96 -10.45 2.93
C ILE A 114 2.00 -9.26 2.82
N LEU A 115 2.18 -8.25 3.65
CA LEU A 115 1.43 -7.00 3.57
C LEU A 115 2.08 -6.09 2.52
N VAL A 116 1.27 -5.61 1.59
CA VAL A 116 1.72 -4.80 0.44
C VAL A 116 0.97 -3.48 0.41
N LEU A 117 1.71 -2.39 0.52
CA LEU A 117 1.25 -1.04 0.19
C LEU A 117 1.36 -0.84 -1.32
N GLY A 118 0.24 -0.78 -2.03
CA GLY A 118 0.24 -0.77 -3.48
C GLY A 118 -1.00 -0.12 -4.08
N GLY A 119 -0.86 0.28 -5.34
CA GLY A 119 -1.93 0.80 -6.18
C GLY A 119 -2.72 -0.31 -6.87
N ASN A 120 -3.90 0.03 -7.36
CA ASN A 120 -4.86 -0.85 -8.02
C ASN A 120 -5.25 -2.09 -7.21
N GLN A 121 -5.31 -1.96 -5.89
CA GLN A 121 -5.67 -3.05 -4.99
C GLN A 121 -7.17 -2.97 -4.65
N GLY A 122 -7.98 -3.51 -5.56
CA GLY A 122 -9.42 -3.25 -5.59
C GLY A 122 -9.68 -1.79 -5.93
N ASN A 123 -9.05 -1.34 -7.02
CA ASN A 123 -9.21 -0.02 -7.62
C ASN A 123 -8.78 1.14 -6.70
N ALA A 124 -7.91 0.86 -5.72
CA ALA A 124 -7.44 1.85 -4.76
C ALA A 124 -5.98 1.64 -4.32
N VAL A 125 -5.35 2.70 -3.81
CA VAL A 125 -4.12 2.64 -3.03
C VAL A 125 -4.48 2.20 -1.61
N SER A 126 -3.97 1.04 -1.21
CA SER A 126 -4.28 0.44 0.10
C SER A 126 -3.14 -0.47 0.58
N VAL A 127 -3.28 -1.01 1.79
CA VAL A 127 -2.47 -2.14 2.26
C VAL A 127 -3.31 -3.41 2.14
N ARG A 128 -2.80 -4.43 1.42
CA ARG A 128 -3.46 -5.73 1.29
C ARG A 128 -2.51 -6.91 1.55
N PRO A 129 -3.03 -8.02 2.11
CA PRO A 129 -2.25 -9.25 2.25
C PRO A 129 -2.18 -10.02 0.93
N TYR A 130 -1.00 -10.54 0.61
CA TYR A 130 -0.73 -11.46 -0.49
C TYR A 130 -0.10 -12.75 0.03
N SER A 131 -0.42 -13.89 -0.59
CA SER A 131 0.20 -15.16 -0.20
C SER A 131 1.72 -15.11 -0.43
N ALA A 132 2.48 -15.71 0.48
CA ALA A 132 3.92 -15.86 0.31
C ALA A 132 4.26 -16.71 -0.93
N ASP A 133 3.41 -17.66 -1.30
CA ASP A 133 3.59 -18.52 -2.49
C ASP A 133 3.43 -17.73 -3.80
N GLN A 134 2.80 -16.56 -3.75
CA GLN A 134 2.66 -15.67 -4.89
C GLN A 134 3.89 -14.81 -5.14
N LEU A 135 4.80 -14.72 -4.17
CA LEU A 135 5.98 -13.89 -4.26
C LEU A 135 6.97 -14.44 -5.30
N LEU A 136 7.48 -13.54 -6.13
CA LEU A 136 8.54 -13.82 -7.11
C LEU A 136 9.88 -13.25 -6.67
N GLY A 137 9.88 -12.09 -6.01
CA GLY A 137 11.09 -11.49 -5.50
C GLY A 137 10.89 -10.13 -4.85
N TYR A 138 11.91 -9.74 -4.09
CA TYR A 138 12.06 -8.42 -3.50
C TYR A 138 13.19 -7.65 -4.19
N ARG A 139 12.98 -6.35 -4.37
CA ARG A 139 13.88 -5.47 -5.11
C ARG A 139 14.11 -4.16 -4.38
N TRP A 140 15.33 -3.64 -4.51
CA TRP A 140 15.80 -2.45 -3.84
C TRP A 140 16.65 -1.59 -4.78
N PRO A 141 16.63 -0.25 -4.67
CA PRO A 141 17.49 0.60 -5.49
C PRO A 141 18.98 0.28 -5.26
N GLU A 142 19.77 0.16 -6.32
CA GLU A 142 21.20 -0.22 -6.21
C GLU A 142 22.00 0.76 -5.34
N ASN A 143 21.74 2.06 -5.51
CA ASN A 143 22.53 3.13 -4.91
C ASN A 143 21.96 3.66 -3.58
N VAL A 144 20.98 2.95 -2.99
CA VAL A 144 20.45 3.32 -1.68
C VAL A 144 20.93 2.31 -0.64
N PRO A 145 21.65 2.74 0.41
CA PRO A 145 22.02 1.86 1.51
C PRO A 145 20.80 1.17 2.10
N LEU A 146 20.94 -0.11 2.44
CA LEU A 146 19.90 -0.79 3.19
C LEU A 146 19.84 -0.19 4.60
N PRO A 147 18.66 -0.19 5.23
CA PRO A 147 18.57 0.12 6.65
C PRO A 147 19.51 -0.83 7.43
N PRO A 148 20.20 -0.35 8.49
CA PRO A 148 21.13 -1.17 9.28
C PRO A 148 20.46 -2.40 9.92
N ASP A 149 19.12 -2.36 10.06
CA ASP A 149 18.32 -3.31 10.81
C ASP A 149 17.56 -4.33 9.93
N ILE A 150 18.27 -5.09 9.09
CA ILE A 150 17.65 -6.25 8.42
C ILE A 150 17.39 -7.41 9.40
N GLN A 151 18.14 -7.48 10.52
CA GLN A 151 17.96 -8.51 11.56
C GLN A 151 16.77 -8.26 12.52
N PRO A 152 16.51 -7.05 13.03
CA PRO A 152 15.41 -6.79 13.97
C PRO A 152 14.05 -7.22 13.45
N LEU A 153 13.77 -7.19 12.16
CA LEU A 153 12.48 -7.67 11.62
C LEU A 153 12.26 -9.18 11.75
N ARG A 154 13.32 -9.97 11.93
CA ARG A 154 13.25 -11.43 12.13
C ARG A 154 12.96 -11.79 13.59
N GLN A 155 13.34 -10.92 14.52
CA GLN A 155 13.17 -11.10 15.98
C GLN A 155 12.07 -10.22 16.57
N SER A 156 11.66 -9.16 15.88
CA SER A 156 10.56 -8.31 16.27
C SER A 156 9.28 -9.08 16.03
N GLY A 157 8.81 -9.81 17.05
CA GLY A 157 7.43 -10.27 17.19
C GLY A 157 6.41 -9.12 17.21
N VAL A 158 6.70 -7.97 16.59
CA VAL A 158 5.89 -6.74 16.55
C VAL A 158 4.63 -6.91 15.69
N VAL A 159 4.49 -8.05 15.00
CA VAL A 159 3.21 -8.54 14.45
C VAL A 159 2.58 -9.63 15.34
N GLN A 160 2.80 -9.61 16.66
CA GLN A 160 1.94 -10.36 17.60
C GLN A 160 0.69 -9.56 18.02
N GLY A 161 0.47 -8.37 17.47
CA GLY A 161 -0.57 -7.45 17.97
C GLY A 161 -1.43 -6.76 16.91
N SER A 162 -1.53 -7.26 15.67
CA SER A 162 -2.50 -6.70 14.71
C SER A 162 -3.90 -7.30 14.93
N THR A 163 -4.48 -7.10 16.12
CA THR A 163 -5.93 -7.26 16.35
C THR A 163 -6.77 -6.24 15.56
N VAL A 164 -6.15 -5.38 14.75
CA VAL A 164 -6.86 -4.36 13.96
C VAL A 164 -7.13 -4.81 12.50
N ALA A 165 -6.65 -5.98 12.07
CA ALA A 165 -6.85 -6.46 10.70
C ALA A 165 -8.12 -7.32 10.47
N ALA A 166 -8.98 -7.52 11.49
CA ALA A 166 -10.18 -8.36 11.40
C ALA A 166 -11.52 -7.61 11.39
N ALA A 167 -11.53 -6.29 11.15
CA ALA A 167 -12.77 -5.51 11.13
C ALA A 167 -12.96 -4.73 9.82
N SER A 168 -12.72 -5.37 8.67
CA SER A 168 -13.34 -4.96 7.41
C SER A 168 -14.78 -5.51 7.36
N GLY A 169 -15.64 -4.92 8.17
CA GLY A 169 -17.08 -5.13 8.18
C GLY A 169 -17.69 -3.94 8.91
N ALA A 170 -18.72 -3.33 8.32
CA ALA A 170 -19.34 -2.12 8.84
C ALA A 170 -19.95 -2.33 10.24
N ALA A 171 -19.14 -2.22 11.30
CA ALA A 171 -19.51 -2.06 12.71
C ALA A 171 -18.27 -2.26 13.61
N VAL A 172 -17.35 -1.30 13.66
CA VAL A 172 -16.55 -1.09 14.88
C VAL A 172 -16.56 0.41 15.16
N ILE A 173 -17.67 0.84 15.73
CA ILE A 173 -17.89 2.19 16.24
C ILE A 173 -17.43 2.19 17.70
N ALA A 174 -16.65 3.21 18.06
CA ALA A 174 -16.37 3.73 19.41
C ALA A 174 -15.69 2.83 20.48
N ASP A 175 -15.99 1.53 20.57
CA ASP A 175 -15.68 0.76 21.79
C ASP A 175 -14.22 0.29 21.91
N ASN A 176 -13.44 0.37 20.82
CA ASN A 176 -12.03 -0.04 20.79
C ASN A 176 -11.02 1.12 20.84
N LEU A 177 -11.49 2.36 20.87
CA LEU A 177 -10.64 3.54 21.03
C LEU A 177 -9.84 3.54 22.34
N PRO A 178 -10.42 3.18 23.51
CA PRO A 178 -9.70 3.17 24.77
C PRO A 178 -8.55 2.16 24.81
N MET A 179 -8.69 1.03 24.11
CA MET A 179 -7.62 0.03 23.99
C MET A 179 -6.47 0.53 23.10
N LEU A 180 -6.78 1.24 22.01
CA LEU A 180 -5.76 1.85 21.14
C LEU A 180 -5.02 3.01 21.84
N VAL A 181 -5.74 3.81 22.63
CA VAL A 181 -5.17 4.90 23.44
C VAL A 181 -4.35 4.36 24.60
N SER A 182 -4.82 3.34 25.33
CA SER A 182 -4.04 2.73 26.42
C SER A 182 -2.78 2.02 25.94
N ASN A 183 -2.77 1.44 24.73
CA ASN A 183 -1.56 0.90 24.11
C ASN A 183 -0.57 2.01 23.68
N LEU A 184 -1.04 3.23 23.40
CA LEU A 184 -0.22 4.41 23.14
C LEU A 184 0.32 5.03 24.45
N GLU A 185 -0.49 5.08 25.51
CA GLU A 185 -0.10 5.63 26.82
C GLU A 185 0.84 4.70 27.59
N ARG A 186 0.72 3.37 27.44
CA ARG A 186 1.63 2.38 28.04
C ARG A 186 2.97 2.30 27.30
N ALA A 187 3.15 3.06 26.23
CA ALA A 187 4.35 3.13 25.42
C ALA A 187 5.32 4.25 25.86
N ASP A 188 5.36 4.52 27.16
CA ASP A 188 6.34 5.42 27.76
C ASP A 188 7.68 4.69 27.92
N GLY A 189 8.73 5.26 27.34
CA GLY A 189 10.14 4.91 27.58
C GLY A 189 10.88 4.07 26.52
N HIS A 190 10.23 3.16 25.79
CA HIS A 190 10.93 2.24 24.87
C HIS A 190 10.09 1.88 23.64
N LEU A 191 10.10 2.75 22.62
CA LEU A 191 9.51 2.41 21.32
C LEU A 191 10.60 2.34 20.25
N GLU A 192 10.81 1.13 19.72
CA GLU A 192 11.42 0.98 18.40
C GLU A 192 10.47 1.57 17.36
N ALA A 193 11.01 2.39 16.45
CA ALA A 193 10.26 3.21 15.51
C ALA A 193 9.16 2.45 14.73
N GLY A 194 9.29 1.13 14.54
CA GLY A 194 8.32 0.29 13.83
C GLY A 194 6.91 0.24 14.46
N THR A 195 6.79 0.34 15.79
CA THR A 195 5.49 0.25 16.48
C THR A 195 4.65 1.52 16.28
N LEU A 196 5.29 2.69 16.27
CA LEU A 196 4.65 3.97 15.92
C LEU A 196 4.13 3.97 14.48
N PHE A 197 4.87 3.37 13.54
CA PHE A 197 4.46 3.24 12.15
C PHE A 197 3.24 2.32 11.97
N GLY A 198 3.17 1.20 12.71
CA GLY A 198 2.02 0.30 12.67
C GLY A 198 0.72 0.97 13.15
N VAL A 199 0.79 1.74 14.23
CA VAL A 199 -0.36 2.47 14.78
C VAL A 199 -0.80 3.61 13.84
N ALA A 200 0.15 4.37 13.28
CA ALA A 200 -0.16 5.44 12.34
C ALA A 200 -0.83 4.92 11.06
N ILE A 201 -0.36 3.79 10.50
CA ILE A 201 -0.99 3.15 9.34
C ILE A 201 -2.40 2.65 9.70
N GLY A 202 -2.58 2.05 10.88
CA GLY A 202 -3.90 1.65 11.38
C GLY A 202 -4.89 2.82 11.46
N LEU A 203 -4.45 3.96 12.00
CA LEU A 203 -5.27 5.18 12.11
C LEU A 203 -5.59 5.78 10.72
N LEU A 204 -4.65 5.78 9.79
CA LEU A 204 -4.87 6.28 8.42
C LEU A 204 -5.86 5.40 7.63
N ILE A 205 -5.80 4.07 7.80
CA ILE A 205 -6.78 3.15 7.21
C ILE A 205 -8.18 3.43 7.76
N ILE A 206 -8.32 3.66 9.07
CA ILE A 206 -9.59 3.99 9.72
C ILE A 206 -10.13 5.34 9.20
N ALA A 207 -9.27 6.36 9.08
CA ALA A 207 -9.67 7.66 8.57
C ALA A 207 -10.12 7.61 7.10
N GLY A 208 -9.39 6.89 6.25
CA GLY A 208 -9.77 6.68 4.85
C GLY A 208 -11.09 5.92 4.69
N ALA A 209 -11.31 4.87 5.49
CA ALA A 209 -12.56 4.13 5.51
C ALA A 209 -13.74 4.99 6.00
N GLY A 210 -13.53 5.83 7.02
CA GLY A 210 -14.52 6.80 7.51
C GLY A 210 -14.90 7.83 6.45
N TRP A 211 -13.94 8.34 5.70
CA TRP A 211 -14.19 9.26 4.60
C TRP A 211 -14.99 8.62 3.46
N ALA A 212 -14.64 7.39 3.06
CA ALA A 212 -15.38 6.65 2.03
C ALA A 212 -16.84 6.35 2.44
N LEU A 213 -17.06 6.01 3.72
CA LEU A 213 -18.41 5.83 4.26
C LEU A 213 -19.21 7.14 4.26
N TRP A 214 -18.59 8.26 4.64
CA TRP A 214 -19.22 9.57 4.64
C TRP A 214 -19.68 9.98 3.23
N GLN A 215 -18.85 9.75 2.20
CA GLN A 215 -19.22 9.99 0.79
C GLN A 215 -20.46 9.21 0.38
N ARG A 216 -20.55 7.93 0.77
CA ARG A 216 -21.72 7.07 0.48
C ARG A 216 -22.99 7.57 1.16
N ILE A 217 -22.90 8.00 2.43
CA ILE A 217 -24.04 8.56 3.17
C ILE A 217 -24.50 9.87 2.55
N ARG A 218 -23.57 10.73 2.14
CA ARG A 218 -23.87 12.00 1.47
C ARG A 218 -24.57 11.76 0.14
N ALA A 219 -24.05 10.89 -0.72
CA ALA A 219 -24.68 10.54 -1.99
C ALA A 219 -26.08 9.94 -1.81
N ALA A 220 -26.28 9.09 -0.80
CA ALA A 220 -27.59 8.53 -0.47
C ALA A 220 -28.60 9.59 0.00
N ARG A 221 -28.15 10.63 0.72
CA ARG A 221 -29.00 11.76 1.12
C ARG A 221 -29.37 12.64 -0.07
N GLU A 222 -28.42 12.93 -0.95
CA GLU A 222 -28.67 13.71 -2.17
C GLU A 222 -29.67 13.00 -3.10
N LEU A 223 -29.62 11.66 -3.21
CA LEU A 223 -30.62 10.86 -3.93
C LEU A 223 -32.01 10.90 -3.26
N ARG A 224 -32.08 10.84 -1.93
CA ARG A 224 -33.34 10.89 -1.18
C ARG A 224 -34.02 12.26 -1.30
N ASP A 225 -33.23 13.32 -1.27
CA ASP A 225 -33.73 14.70 -1.36
C ASP A 225 -34.05 15.11 -2.80
N GLY A 226 -33.44 14.44 -3.80
CA GLY A 226 -33.76 14.60 -5.22
C GLY A 226 -35.04 13.88 -5.68
N VAL A 227 -35.45 12.81 -5.00
CA VAL A 227 -36.70 12.07 -5.26
C VAL A 227 -37.92 12.74 -4.62
N ALA A 228 -37.69 13.69 -3.69
CA ALA A 228 -38.75 14.45 -3.00
C ALA A 228 -39.14 15.77 -3.70
N ARG A 229 -38.71 16.00 -4.95
CA ARG A 229 -39.06 17.17 -5.77
C ARG A 229 -39.82 16.78 -7.03
#